data_AF-A0A1H0KSQ3-F1
#
_entry.id   AF-A0A1H0KSQ3-F1
#
_cell.length_a   1.000
_cell.length_b   1.000
_cell.length_c   1.000
_cell.angle_alpha   90.00
_cell.angle_beta   90.00
_cell.angle_gamma   90.00
#
_symmetry.space_group_name_H-M   'P 1'
#
loop_
_entity.id
_entity.type
_entity.pdbx_description
1 polymer ?
#
loop_
_entity_poly.entity_id
_entity_poly.type
_entity_poly.pdbx_seq_one_letter_code
_entity_poly.pdbx_strand_id
1 'polypeptide(L)'
;MAFDLAPAAARPEVIRLTDVSKRFVVRKDTSIKERIVTLGRAGRRHRQNFWALSDVSLDIRAGNTIGLIGHNGSGKSTLLKVIGGIIQPTSGEVLQRGRVAALIELGAGFHPDLTGRENVYLNASVLGLSREETRASFDDILDFSGVGDFIDTQVKFYSSGMFVRLAFAIAVHTDPDILLVDEVLAVGDEQFQRKCLDKIKEFQSQGRTIIIVSHALDQIEELCDRVILMDKGRVAFDGLADAAVERFRELLEEGSGKVAARPDQVLRAAEIVSVEVRGADGERVGDLQTGESFRVAVTVRGLRRLDEWALGFSIDTASGVLALASNTSMLGATVPPLREGETVTVEIDVDSAHFNPGSYWVNANLHGISESTSHALTQGAEFTVHGRSDSLGSVPAEVRFR
;
A
#
# COMPACT_ATOMS: atom_id res chain seq x y z
N MET A 1 38.82 -7.15 -36.39
CA MET A 1 38.14 -8.17 -35.57
C MET A 1 37.17 -7.44 -34.67
N ALA A 2 35.89 -7.41 -35.04
CA ALA A 2 34.85 -6.88 -34.18
C ALA A 2 34.56 -7.96 -33.13
N PHE A 3 34.66 -7.61 -31.85
CA PHE A 3 34.22 -8.49 -30.77
C PHE A 3 32.70 -8.53 -30.80
N ASP A 4 32.17 -9.68 -31.19
CA ASP A 4 30.76 -10.01 -31.11
C ASP A 4 30.42 -10.17 -29.62
N LEU A 5 29.87 -9.11 -29.01
CA LEU A 5 29.31 -9.19 -27.66
C LEU A 5 28.04 -10.04 -27.76
N ALA A 6 28.17 -11.32 -27.43
CA ALA A 6 27.03 -12.20 -27.26
C ALA A 6 26.00 -11.51 -26.34
N PRO A 7 24.69 -11.52 -26.69
CA PRO A 7 23.67 -10.93 -25.85
C PRO A 7 23.75 -11.55 -24.46
N ALA A 8 23.73 -10.73 -23.41
CA ALA A 8 23.77 -11.18 -22.03
C ALA A 8 22.75 -12.31 -21.83
N ALA A 9 23.21 -13.49 -21.38
CA ALA A 9 22.36 -14.65 -21.20
C ALA A 9 21.17 -14.27 -20.30
N ALA A 10 19.94 -14.52 -20.78
CA ALA A 10 18.74 -14.21 -20.01
C ALA A 10 18.82 -14.91 -18.64
N ARG A 11 18.61 -14.15 -17.56
CA ARG A 11 18.63 -14.69 -16.19
C ARG A 11 17.63 -15.85 -16.07
N PRO A 12 17.95 -16.91 -15.30
CA PRO A 12 17.11 -18.09 -15.22
C PRO A 12 15.75 -17.74 -14.60
N GLU A 13 14.71 -18.45 -15.04
CA GLU A 13 13.41 -18.41 -14.39
C GLU A 13 13.47 -19.13 -13.04
N VAL A 14 12.95 -18.49 -11.99
CA VAL A 14 12.96 -19.00 -10.61
C VAL A 14 11.57 -19.31 -10.10
N ILE A 15 10.52 -18.70 -10.66
CA ILE A 15 9.12 -19.02 -10.38
C ILE A 15 8.35 -19.07 -11.70
N ARG A 16 7.52 -20.10 -11.89
CA ARG A 16 6.55 -20.21 -12.99
C ARG A 16 5.22 -20.71 -12.46
N LEU A 17 4.15 -20.00 -12.78
CA LEU A 17 2.77 -20.41 -12.56
C LEU A 17 2.12 -20.66 -13.92
N THR A 18 1.43 -21.79 -14.06
CA THR A 18 0.67 -22.14 -15.26
C THR A 18 -0.77 -22.44 -14.88
N ASP A 19 -1.69 -21.58 -15.30
CA ASP A 19 -3.14 -21.67 -15.12
C ASP A 19 -3.57 -21.94 -13.67
N VAL A 20 -2.88 -21.29 -12.74
CA VAL A 20 -3.05 -21.52 -11.30
C VAL A 20 -4.38 -20.95 -10.82
N SER A 21 -5.21 -21.82 -10.26
CA SER A 21 -6.46 -21.43 -9.61
C SER A 21 -6.53 -21.94 -8.18
N LYS A 22 -7.10 -21.14 -7.28
CA LYS A 22 -7.28 -21.51 -5.87
C LYS A 22 -8.70 -21.26 -5.42
N ARG A 23 -9.37 -22.35 -5.02
CA ARG A 23 -10.71 -22.34 -4.44
C ARG A 23 -10.66 -22.59 -2.94
N PHE A 24 -11.38 -21.77 -2.18
CA PHE A 24 -11.71 -22.01 -0.79
C PHE A 24 -13.19 -22.39 -0.65
N VAL A 25 -13.49 -23.21 0.34
CA VAL A 25 -14.86 -23.58 0.69
C VAL A 25 -15.22 -22.84 1.98
N VAL A 26 -16.01 -21.79 1.87
CA VAL A 26 -16.53 -21.05 3.02
C VAL A 26 -17.75 -21.81 3.54
N ARG A 27 -17.73 -22.19 4.81
CA ARG A 27 -18.87 -22.77 5.52
C ARG A 27 -19.32 -21.77 6.58
N LYS A 28 -20.62 -21.44 6.60
CA LYS A 28 -21.20 -20.47 7.53
C LYS A 28 -21.55 -21.05 8.91
N ASP A 29 -21.33 -22.33 9.14
CA ASP A 29 -21.76 -23.00 10.38
C ASP A 29 -20.79 -22.67 11.52
N THR A 30 -21.23 -21.84 12.47
CA THR A 30 -20.42 -21.32 13.58
C THR A 30 -20.30 -22.30 14.76
N SER A 31 -20.99 -23.46 14.72
CA SER A 31 -21.05 -24.39 15.86
C SER A 31 -20.98 -25.88 15.50
N ILE A 32 -20.28 -26.65 16.34
CA ILE A 32 -20.21 -28.11 16.28
C ILE A 32 -21.61 -28.75 16.44
N LYS A 33 -22.54 -28.10 17.17
CA LYS A 33 -23.91 -28.58 17.33
C LYS A 33 -24.70 -28.52 16.02
N GLU A 34 -24.52 -27.48 15.21
CA GLU A 34 -25.14 -27.38 13.88
C GLU A 34 -24.63 -28.48 12.94
N ARG A 35 -23.32 -28.81 13.01
CA ARG A 35 -22.69 -29.87 12.20
C ARG A 35 -23.27 -31.25 12.45
N ILE A 36 -23.74 -31.53 13.67
CA ILE A 36 -24.37 -32.82 14.02
C ILE A 36 -25.83 -32.87 13.53
N VAL A 37 -26.55 -31.75 13.61
CA VAL A 37 -27.97 -31.68 13.22
C VAL A 37 -28.16 -31.67 11.70
N THR A 38 -27.19 -31.16 10.92
CA THR A 38 -27.26 -31.10 9.44
C THR A 38 -26.67 -32.32 8.70
N LEU A 39 -26.40 -33.43 9.40
CA LEU A 39 -25.83 -34.66 8.84
C LEU A 39 -26.71 -35.33 7.75
N GLY A 40 -27.93 -34.87 7.51
CA GLY A 40 -28.81 -35.31 6.41
C GLY A 40 -29.22 -34.17 5.47
N ARG A 41 -28.94 -34.34 4.17
CA ARG A 41 -29.34 -33.58 2.94
C ARG A 41 -29.28 -32.03 2.93
N ALA A 42 -29.30 -31.33 4.07
CA ALA A 42 -29.28 -29.86 4.19
C ALA A 42 -27.88 -29.25 4.34
N GLY A 43 -26.87 -30.02 4.77
CA GLY A 43 -25.48 -29.55 4.92
C GLY A 43 -24.74 -29.21 3.60
N ARG A 44 -25.32 -29.54 2.43
CA ARG A 44 -24.80 -29.12 1.12
C ARG A 44 -25.16 -27.67 0.77
N ARG A 45 -26.20 -27.10 1.40
CA ARG A 45 -26.76 -25.79 1.02
C ARG A 45 -25.99 -24.60 1.60
N HIS A 46 -25.01 -24.84 2.47
CA HIS A 46 -24.23 -23.81 3.21
C HIS A 46 -22.75 -23.76 2.84
N ARG A 47 -22.34 -24.42 1.74
CA ARG A 47 -20.97 -24.36 1.19
C ARG A 47 -20.95 -23.35 0.05
N GLN A 48 -20.36 -22.18 0.29
CA GLN A 48 -20.06 -21.24 -0.79
C GLN A 48 -18.62 -21.47 -1.25
N ASN A 49 -18.46 -21.71 -2.55
CA ASN A 49 -17.15 -21.78 -3.16
C ASN A 49 -16.69 -20.35 -3.45
N PHE A 50 -15.52 -19.99 -2.96
CA PHE A 50 -14.87 -18.71 -3.22
C PHE A 50 -13.58 -18.99 -4.00
N TRP A 51 -13.44 -18.39 -5.18
CA TRP A 51 -12.22 -18.47 -5.97
C TRP A 51 -11.34 -17.27 -5.64
N ALA A 52 -10.25 -17.54 -4.93
CA ALA A 52 -9.28 -16.51 -4.54
C ALA A 52 -8.25 -16.26 -5.65
N LEU A 53 -7.97 -17.27 -6.48
CA LEU A 53 -7.18 -17.16 -7.71
C LEU A 53 -7.90 -17.90 -8.84
N SER A 54 -7.84 -17.36 -10.05
CA SER A 54 -8.46 -17.93 -11.24
C SER A 54 -7.51 -17.79 -12.44
N ASP A 55 -7.04 -18.90 -12.99
CA ASP A 55 -6.23 -19.00 -14.21
C ASP A 55 -5.01 -18.06 -14.22
N VAL A 56 -4.27 -18.00 -13.12
CA VAL A 56 -3.09 -17.15 -12.98
C VAL A 56 -1.87 -17.81 -13.63
N SER A 57 -1.32 -17.16 -14.65
CA SER A 57 -0.08 -17.56 -15.33
C SER A 57 0.92 -16.43 -15.25
N LEU A 58 2.10 -16.69 -14.68
CA LEU A 58 3.17 -15.70 -14.51
C LEU A 58 4.55 -16.36 -14.43
N ASP A 59 5.57 -15.65 -14.89
CA ASP A 59 6.98 -16.05 -14.80
C ASP A 59 7.83 -14.97 -14.12
N ILE A 60 8.72 -15.39 -13.23
CA ILE A 60 9.65 -14.49 -12.53
C ILE A 60 11.07 -15.01 -12.76
N ARG A 61 11.94 -14.12 -13.21
CA ARG A 61 13.37 -14.40 -13.43
C ARG A 61 14.20 -13.95 -12.25
N ALA A 62 15.36 -14.59 -12.09
CA ALA A 62 16.28 -14.32 -11.00
C ALA A 62 16.69 -12.84 -10.96
N GLY A 63 16.77 -12.28 -9.74
CA GLY A 63 17.29 -10.94 -9.50
C GLY A 63 16.37 -9.81 -9.96
N ASN A 64 15.09 -10.10 -10.22
CA ASN A 64 14.07 -9.07 -10.34
C ASN A 64 13.39 -8.81 -9.01
N THR A 65 13.09 -7.54 -8.74
CA THR A 65 12.18 -7.13 -7.68
C THR A 65 10.80 -6.91 -8.28
N ILE A 66 9.82 -7.69 -7.82
CA ILE A 66 8.46 -7.69 -8.31
C ILE A 66 7.55 -7.05 -7.28
N GLY A 67 6.85 -5.99 -7.67
CA GLY A 67 5.75 -5.44 -6.89
C GLY A 67 4.48 -6.24 -7.14
N LEU A 68 3.75 -6.60 -6.09
CA LEU A 68 2.43 -7.22 -6.19
C LEU A 68 1.39 -6.28 -5.57
N ILE A 69 0.59 -5.64 -6.43
CA ILE A 69 -0.39 -4.63 -6.03
C ILE A 69 -1.82 -5.08 -6.38
N GLY A 70 -2.82 -4.36 -5.84
CA GLY A 70 -4.23 -4.65 -6.06
C GLY A 70 -5.09 -4.39 -4.82
N HIS A 71 -6.40 -4.34 -5.01
CA HIS A 71 -7.35 -4.03 -3.93
C HIS A 71 -7.38 -5.12 -2.84
N ASN A 72 -8.01 -4.82 -1.71
CA ASN A 72 -8.19 -5.81 -0.64
C ASN A 72 -9.09 -6.95 -1.12
N GLY A 73 -8.63 -8.19 -0.99
CA GLY A 73 -9.34 -9.36 -1.51
C GLY A 73 -9.08 -9.65 -3.00
N SER A 74 -8.15 -8.97 -3.67
CA SER A 74 -7.80 -9.26 -5.07
C SER A 74 -7.02 -10.56 -5.27
N GLY A 75 -6.57 -11.21 -4.20
CA GLY A 75 -5.87 -12.50 -4.25
C GLY A 75 -4.37 -12.43 -3.92
N LYS A 76 -3.79 -11.25 -3.65
CA LYS A 76 -2.34 -11.05 -3.37
C LYS A 76 -1.77 -12.05 -2.37
N SER A 77 -2.27 -12.06 -1.13
CA SER A 77 -1.77 -12.97 -0.08
C SER A 77 -2.03 -14.44 -0.41
N THR A 78 -3.06 -14.76 -1.21
CA THR A 78 -3.28 -16.15 -1.68
C THR A 78 -2.22 -16.53 -2.71
N LEU A 79 -1.91 -15.65 -3.66
CA LEU A 79 -0.87 -15.86 -4.66
C LEU A 79 0.49 -16.06 -3.99
N LEU A 80 0.84 -15.20 -3.03
CA LEU A 80 2.08 -15.32 -2.25
C LEU A 80 2.16 -16.62 -1.46
N LYS A 81 1.07 -17.06 -0.82
CA LYS A 81 1.04 -18.35 -0.13
C LYS A 81 1.17 -19.53 -1.08
N VAL A 82 0.68 -19.41 -2.32
CA VAL A 82 0.84 -20.42 -3.36
C VAL A 82 2.30 -20.45 -3.86
N ILE A 83 2.89 -19.28 -4.14
CA ILE A 83 4.29 -19.15 -4.55
C ILE A 83 5.23 -19.69 -3.46
N GLY A 84 5.00 -19.31 -2.20
CA GLY A 84 5.81 -19.78 -1.06
C GLY A 84 5.55 -21.23 -0.65
N GLY A 85 4.68 -21.97 -1.35
CA GLY A 85 4.38 -23.37 -1.06
C GLY A 85 3.56 -23.63 0.21
N ILE A 86 3.08 -22.58 0.88
CA ILE A 86 2.26 -22.66 2.11
C ILE A 86 0.91 -23.32 1.80
N ILE A 87 0.30 -22.99 0.66
CA ILE A 87 -0.93 -23.60 0.20
C ILE A 87 -0.79 -24.15 -1.22
N GLN A 88 -1.28 -25.36 -1.44
CA GLN A 88 -1.31 -25.96 -2.77
C GLN A 88 -2.43 -25.33 -3.63
N PRO A 89 -2.22 -25.14 -4.94
CA PRO A 89 -3.28 -24.70 -5.84
C PRO A 89 -4.40 -25.76 -5.94
N THR A 90 -5.59 -25.34 -6.37
CA THR A 90 -6.70 -26.27 -6.66
C THR A 90 -6.55 -26.91 -8.04
N SER A 91 -6.02 -26.15 -9.00
CA SER A 91 -5.64 -26.57 -10.34
C SER A 91 -4.50 -25.70 -10.86
N GLY A 92 -3.84 -26.14 -11.92
CA GLY A 92 -2.63 -25.51 -12.44
C GLY A 92 -1.37 -26.01 -11.75
N GLU A 93 -0.23 -25.45 -12.14
CA GLU A 93 1.09 -25.87 -11.68
C GLU A 93 1.92 -24.67 -11.21
N VAL A 94 2.68 -24.86 -10.13
CA VAL A 94 3.64 -23.89 -9.60
C VAL A 94 5.01 -24.57 -9.56
N LEU A 95 5.96 -24.03 -10.32
CA LEU A 95 7.35 -24.45 -10.31
C LEU A 95 8.20 -23.36 -9.67
N GLN A 96 9.11 -23.76 -8.81
CA GLN A 96 9.99 -22.85 -8.08
C GLN A 96 11.39 -23.43 -7.99
N ARG A 97 12.40 -22.57 -8.09
CA ARG A 97 13.80 -22.93 -7.99
C ARG A 97 14.50 -22.07 -6.95
N GLY A 98 15.18 -22.72 -6.01
CA GLY A 98 15.92 -22.06 -4.94
C GLY A 98 15.17 -22.02 -3.60
N ARG A 99 15.85 -21.51 -2.58
CA ARG A 99 15.35 -21.34 -1.23
C ARG A 99 14.46 -20.10 -1.14
N VAL A 100 13.29 -20.25 -0.51
CA VAL A 100 12.31 -19.17 -0.35
C VAL A 100 12.18 -18.81 1.12
N ALA A 101 12.39 -17.54 1.42
CA ALA A 101 12.01 -16.96 2.69
C ALA A 101 10.71 -16.19 2.51
N ALA A 102 9.67 -16.59 3.24
CA ALA A 102 8.36 -15.95 3.17
C ALA A 102 8.03 -15.21 4.46
N LEU A 103 8.01 -13.88 4.40
CA LEU A 103 7.63 -12.99 5.51
C LEU A 103 6.11 -12.77 5.63
N ILE A 104 5.32 -13.67 5.02
CA ILE A 104 3.85 -13.56 4.91
C ILE A 104 3.16 -13.87 6.25
N GLU A 105 3.79 -14.70 7.07
CA GLU A 105 3.29 -15.09 8.39
C GLU A 105 4.46 -15.00 9.38
N LEU A 106 4.94 -13.78 9.63
CA LEU A 106 6.08 -13.57 10.54
C LEU A 106 5.84 -14.24 11.89
N GLY A 107 6.83 -15.02 12.32
CA GLY A 107 6.77 -15.80 13.54
C GLY A 107 5.88 -17.04 13.46
N ALA A 108 5.36 -17.40 12.29
CA ALA A 108 4.83 -18.74 12.06
C ALA A 108 5.94 -19.76 12.37
N GLY A 109 5.66 -20.65 13.31
CA GLY A 109 6.64 -21.62 13.82
C GLY A 109 7.37 -21.16 15.08
N PHE A 110 7.13 -19.97 15.61
CA PHE A 110 7.55 -19.65 16.98
C PHE A 110 6.72 -20.42 17.99
N HIS A 111 7.39 -20.94 19.02
CA HIS A 111 6.78 -21.59 20.16
C HIS A 111 6.78 -20.62 21.36
N PRO A 112 5.61 -20.29 21.94
CA PRO A 112 5.48 -19.25 22.95
C PRO A 112 6.24 -19.55 24.25
N ASP A 113 6.39 -20.83 24.59
CA ASP A 113 7.12 -21.26 25.80
C ASP A 113 8.62 -21.43 25.59
N LEU A 114 9.12 -21.32 24.35
CA LEU A 114 10.55 -21.34 24.07
C LEU A 114 11.12 -19.92 24.16
N THR A 115 12.40 -19.83 24.52
CA THR A 115 13.17 -18.58 24.51
C THR A 115 13.32 -18.02 23.09
N GLY A 116 13.67 -16.74 22.95
CA GLY A 116 14.02 -16.17 21.66
C GLY A 116 15.14 -16.96 20.97
N ARG A 117 16.17 -17.36 21.71
CA ARG A 117 17.28 -18.19 21.23
C ARG A 117 16.79 -19.51 20.65
N GLU A 118 15.97 -20.25 21.39
CA GLU A 118 15.43 -21.53 20.92
C GLU A 118 14.52 -21.34 19.70
N ASN A 119 13.76 -20.25 19.65
CA ASN A 119 12.94 -19.88 18.49
C ASN A 119 13.77 -19.53 17.26
N VAL A 120 14.96 -18.93 17.40
CA VAL A 120 15.90 -18.73 16.29
C VAL A 120 16.25 -20.07 15.65
N TYR A 121 16.68 -21.05 16.46
CA TYR A 121 17.05 -22.38 15.95
C TYR A 121 15.86 -23.13 15.35
N LEU A 122 14.69 -23.08 16.00
CA LEU A 122 13.48 -23.72 15.51
C LEU A 122 13.06 -23.14 14.16
N ASN A 123 12.94 -21.81 14.06
CA ASN A 123 12.44 -21.16 12.85
C ASN A 123 13.46 -21.23 11.70
N ALA A 124 14.75 -21.07 11.99
CA ALA A 124 15.82 -21.28 11.02
C ALA A 124 15.77 -22.68 10.40
N SER A 125 15.51 -23.71 11.21
CA SER A 125 15.38 -25.09 10.71
C SER A 125 14.16 -25.29 9.81
N VAL A 126 13.04 -24.64 10.12
CA VAL A 126 11.83 -24.63 9.27
C VAL A 126 12.10 -23.95 7.94
N LEU A 127 12.93 -22.90 7.93
CA LEU A 127 13.37 -22.19 6.73
C LEU A 127 14.53 -22.89 5.99
N GLY A 128 14.93 -24.08 6.44
CA GLY A 128 15.90 -24.93 5.74
C GLY A 128 17.37 -24.67 6.09
N LEU A 129 17.66 -23.94 7.18
CA LEU A 129 19.02 -23.83 7.70
C LEU A 129 19.37 -25.06 8.55
N SER A 130 20.58 -25.56 8.37
CA SER A 130 21.22 -26.47 9.30
C SER A 130 21.56 -25.75 10.61
N ARG A 131 21.81 -26.55 11.66
CA ARG A 131 22.22 -26.01 12.97
C ARG A 131 23.57 -25.27 12.89
N GLU A 132 24.46 -25.69 12.01
CA GLU A 132 25.76 -25.05 11.80
C GLU A 132 25.62 -23.70 11.11
N GLU A 133 24.83 -23.62 10.03
CA GLU A 133 24.52 -22.35 9.37
C GLU A 133 23.81 -21.39 10.33
N THR A 134 22.84 -21.90 11.11
CA THR A 134 22.14 -21.07 12.11
C THR A 134 23.10 -20.52 13.16
N ARG A 135 24.06 -21.33 13.64
CA ARG A 135 25.06 -20.88 14.61
C ARG A 135 25.99 -19.81 14.02
N ALA A 136 26.34 -19.94 12.74
CA ALA A 136 27.18 -18.96 12.04
C ALA A 136 26.49 -17.61 11.89
N SER A 137 25.17 -17.60 11.62
CA SER A 137 24.38 -16.37 11.46
C SER A 137 23.75 -15.86 12.76
N PHE A 138 23.95 -16.54 13.91
CA PHE A 138 23.21 -16.23 15.14
C PHE A 138 23.48 -14.81 15.65
N ASP A 139 24.74 -14.38 15.66
CA ASP A 139 25.12 -13.06 16.16
C ASP A 139 24.57 -11.96 15.24
N ASP A 140 24.62 -12.15 13.92
CA ASP A 140 24.01 -11.22 12.96
C ASP A 140 22.49 -11.10 13.14
N ILE A 141 21.80 -12.22 13.39
CA ILE A 141 20.37 -12.25 13.71
C ILE A 141 20.10 -11.46 15.00
N LEU A 142 20.92 -11.64 16.02
CA LEU A 142 20.78 -10.97 17.31
C LEU A 142 20.98 -9.45 17.18
N ASP A 143 22.01 -9.03 16.47
CA ASP A 143 22.35 -7.62 16.25
C ASP A 143 21.32 -6.92 15.35
N PHE A 144 20.85 -7.60 14.29
CA PHE A 144 19.83 -7.07 13.41
C PHE A 144 18.50 -6.89 14.16
N SER A 145 18.05 -7.93 14.88
CA SER A 145 16.80 -7.91 15.64
C SER A 145 16.84 -6.91 16.79
N GLY A 146 17.99 -6.69 17.43
CA GLY A 146 18.15 -5.82 18.59
C GLY A 146 17.37 -6.27 19.82
N VAL A 147 17.09 -7.58 19.95
CA VAL A 147 16.45 -8.18 21.13
C VAL A 147 17.45 -8.83 22.09
N GLY A 148 18.73 -8.44 22.01
CA GLY A 148 19.87 -8.99 22.76
C GLY A 148 19.56 -9.32 24.21
N ASP A 149 19.15 -8.31 24.98
CA ASP A 149 18.86 -8.44 26.43
C ASP A 149 17.71 -9.41 26.76
N PHE A 150 16.86 -9.71 25.78
CA PHE A 150 15.66 -10.54 25.93
C PHE A 150 15.77 -11.88 25.20
N ILE A 151 16.91 -12.20 24.58
CA ILE A 151 17.04 -13.40 23.74
C ILE A 151 16.80 -14.70 24.51
N ASP A 152 17.17 -14.72 25.79
CA ASP A 152 16.97 -15.87 26.69
C ASP A 152 15.63 -15.79 27.47
N THR A 153 14.74 -14.87 27.10
CA THR A 153 13.36 -14.77 27.61
C THR A 153 12.38 -15.50 26.69
N GLN A 154 11.36 -16.12 27.27
CA GLN A 154 10.29 -16.79 26.50
C GLN A 154 9.56 -15.79 25.60
N VAL A 155 9.30 -16.18 24.34
CA VAL A 155 8.74 -15.29 23.31
C VAL A 155 7.33 -14.81 23.65
N LYS A 156 6.56 -15.52 24.48
CA LYS A 156 5.25 -15.03 24.97
C LYS A 156 5.33 -13.75 25.81
N PHE A 157 6.51 -13.37 26.30
CA PHE A 157 6.75 -12.11 27.02
C PHE A 157 7.31 -11.01 26.12
N TYR A 158 7.50 -11.26 24.82
CA TYR A 158 7.97 -10.25 23.88
C TYR A 158 6.86 -9.25 23.59
N SER A 159 7.23 -8.00 23.37
CA SER A 159 6.33 -7.06 22.70
C SER A 159 6.08 -7.51 21.26
N SER A 160 4.99 -7.04 20.65
CA SER A 160 4.71 -7.29 19.23
C SER A 160 5.87 -6.84 18.33
N GLY A 161 6.52 -5.73 18.67
CA GLY A 161 7.71 -5.23 17.96
C GLY A 161 8.91 -6.18 18.06
N MET A 162 9.25 -6.65 19.27
CA MET A 162 10.35 -7.61 19.45
C MET A 162 10.11 -8.92 18.69
N PHE A 163 8.87 -9.41 18.73
CA PHE A 163 8.46 -10.61 18.01
C PHE A 163 8.70 -10.49 16.50
N VAL A 164 8.19 -9.40 15.90
CA VAL A 164 8.33 -9.13 14.46
C VAL A 164 9.79 -8.90 14.07
N ARG A 165 10.54 -8.15 14.90
CA ARG A 165 11.97 -7.87 14.66
C ARG A 165 12.79 -9.15 14.63
N LEU A 166 12.58 -10.06 15.57
CA LEU A 166 13.27 -11.35 15.61
C LEU A 166 12.88 -12.24 14.42
N ALA A 167 11.58 -12.33 14.11
CA ALA A 167 11.11 -13.13 12.98
C ALA A 167 11.69 -12.64 11.63
N PHE A 168 11.72 -11.32 11.41
CA PHE A 168 12.32 -10.73 10.22
C PHE A 168 13.83 -10.98 10.17
N ALA A 169 14.53 -10.78 11.30
CA ALA A 169 15.97 -11.00 11.38
C ALA A 169 16.36 -12.43 11.00
N ILE A 170 15.64 -13.44 11.51
CA ILE A 170 15.89 -14.84 11.16
C ILE A 170 15.73 -15.04 9.64
N ALA A 171 14.61 -14.58 9.09
CA ALA A 171 14.29 -14.82 7.69
C ALA A 171 15.32 -14.21 6.71
N VAL A 172 15.77 -12.98 6.95
CA VAL A 172 16.78 -12.33 6.08
C VAL A 172 18.21 -12.84 6.29
N HIS A 173 18.47 -13.64 7.32
CA HIS A 173 19.78 -14.30 7.52
C HIS A 173 19.76 -15.78 7.11
N THR A 174 18.70 -16.23 6.43
CA THR A 174 18.63 -17.58 5.86
C THR A 174 19.27 -17.73 4.47
N ASP A 175 19.84 -16.64 3.96
CA ASP A 175 20.39 -16.50 2.61
C ASP A 175 19.42 -16.97 1.50
N PRO A 176 18.22 -16.36 1.39
CA PRO A 176 17.21 -16.82 0.44
C PRO A 176 17.54 -16.45 -1.01
N ASP A 177 17.17 -17.32 -1.95
CA ASP A 177 17.21 -17.01 -3.38
C ASP A 177 16.02 -16.13 -3.80
N ILE A 178 14.87 -16.35 -3.14
CA ILE A 178 13.65 -15.56 -3.33
C ILE A 178 13.12 -15.12 -1.96
N LEU A 179 12.92 -13.82 -1.81
CA LEU A 179 12.32 -13.21 -0.62
C LEU A 179 10.89 -12.77 -0.93
N LEU A 180 9.91 -13.28 -0.18
CA LEU A 180 8.51 -12.85 -0.26
C LEU A 180 8.19 -11.94 0.93
N VAL A 181 7.73 -10.73 0.66
CA VAL A 181 7.46 -9.70 1.66
C VAL A 181 5.99 -9.29 1.57
N ASP A 182 5.21 -9.48 2.63
CA ASP A 182 3.77 -9.16 2.65
C ASP A 182 3.46 -8.04 3.66
N GLU A 183 3.39 -6.78 3.23
CA GLU A 183 2.95 -5.63 4.03
C GLU A 183 3.68 -5.39 5.38
N VAL A 184 4.69 -6.21 5.73
CA VAL A 184 5.35 -6.13 7.04
C VAL A 184 6.48 -5.11 7.12
N LEU A 185 6.85 -4.49 5.99
CA LEU A 185 7.87 -3.44 5.98
C LEU A 185 7.46 -2.22 6.80
N ALA A 186 6.16 -2.04 7.06
CA ALA A 186 5.62 -0.96 7.87
C ALA A 186 5.55 -1.29 9.38
N VAL A 187 5.95 -2.49 9.82
CA VAL A 187 5.86 -2.90 11.23
C VAL A 187 7.21 -2.74 11.92
N GLY A 188 7.21 -2.08 13.08
CA GLY A 188 8.40 -1.77 13.86
C GLY A 188 8.60 -0.27 14.02
N ASP A 189 9.66 0.12 14.73
CA ASP A 189 10.10 1.51 14.81
C ASP A 189 10.78 1.96 13.50
N GLU A 190 10.87 3.27 13.29
CA GLU A 190 11.47 3.86 12.08
C GLU A 190 12.91 3.37 11.84
N GLN A 191 13.68 3.16 12.91
CA GLN A 191 15.05 2.68 12.80
C GLN A 191 15.10 1.25 12.25
N PHE A 192 14.20 0.37 12.68
CA PHE A 192 14.09 -0.99 12.18
C PHE A 192 13.56 -1.03 10.74
N GLN A 193 12.58 -0.18 10.39
CA GLN A 193 12.10 -0.07 9.02
C GLN A 193 13.23 0.31 8.05
N ARG A 194 14.09 1.27 8.41
CA ARG A 194 15.29 1.62 7.64
C ARG A 194 16.23 0.42 7.48
N LYS A 195 16.52 -0.33 8.56
CA LYS A 195 17.31 -1.57 8.48
C LYS A 195 16.72 -2.59 7.50
N CYS A 196 15.40 -2.76 7.49
CA CYS A 196 14.71 -3.66 6.57
C CYS A 196 14.86 -3.21 5.10
N LEU A 197 14.70 -1.92 4.83
CA LEU A 197 14.88 -1.35 3.49
C LEU A 197 16.33 -1.48 3.01
N ASP A 198 17.30 -1.20 3.87
CA ASP A 198 18.72 -1.37 3.56
C ASP A 198 19.03 -2.83 3.22
N LYS A 199 18.46 -3.78 3.96
CA LYS A 199 18.63 -5.21 3.68
C LYS A 199 17.98 -5.64 2.36
N ILE A 200 16.83 -5.08 2.01
CA ILE A 200 16.21 -5.29 0.69
C ILE A 200 17.13 -4.77 -0.42
N LYS A 201 17.64 -3.55 -0.30
CA LYS A 201 18.57 -2.96 -1.28
C LYS A 201 19.86 -3.78 -1.41
N GLU A 202 20.38 -4.30 -0.29
CA GLU A 202 21.51 -5.23 -0.29
C GLU A 202 21.20 -6.49 -1.12
N PHE A 203 20.05 -7.13 -0.88
CA PHE A 203 19.62 -8.31 -1.63
C PHE A 203 19.41 -8.04 -3.12
N GLN A 204 18.87 -6.88 -3.48
CA GLN A 204 18.76 -6.44 -4.87
C GLN A 204 20.15 -6.35 -5.53
N SER A 205 21.13 -5.75 -4.85
CA SER A 205 22.50 -5.62 -5.35
C SER A 205 23.21 -6.98 -5.52
N GLN A 206 22.84 -7.96 -4.69
CA GLN A 206 23.32 -9.35 -4.77
C GLN A 206 22.60 -10.17 -5.85
N GLY A 207 21.59 -9.59 -6.53
CA GLY A 207 20.82 -10.28 -7.57
C GLY A 207 19.83 -11.31 -7.01
N ARG A 208 19.41 -11.18 -5.76
CA ARG A 208 18.33 -11.99 -5.18
C ARG A 208 16.99 -11.56 -5.76
N THR A 209 16.04 -12.50 -5.83
CA THR A 209 14.69 -12.22 -6.33
C THR A 209 13.82 -11.79 -5.17
N ILE A 210 13.02 -10.74 -5.34
CA ILE A 210 12.18 -10.23 -4.26
C ILE A 210 10.76 -10.03 -4.79
N ILE A 211 9.75 -10.45 -4.04
CA ILE A 211 8.35 -10.14 -4.31
C ILE A 211 7.80 -9.35 -3.13
N ILE A 212 7.37 -8.12 -3.37
CA ILE A 212 6.90 -7.20 -2.33
C ILE A 212 5.42 -6.88 -2.54
N VAL A 213 4.62 -7.09 -1.50
CA VAL A 213 3.28 -6.49 -1.39
C VAL A 213 3.39 -5.23 -0.55
N SER A 214 2.94 -4.13 -1.13
CA SER A 214 2.78 -2.88 -0.39
C SER A 214 1.55 -2.15 -0.89
N HIS A 215 0.92 -1.42 0.03
CA HIS A 215 -0.08 -0.41 -0.28
C HIS A 215 0.55 0.97 -0.49
N ALA A 216 1.82 1.16 -0.12
CA ALA A 216 2.57 2.37 -0.41
C ALA A 216 3.13 2.29 -1.85
N LEU A 217 2.43 2.94 -2.78
CA LEU A 217 2.76 2.89 -4.21
C LEU A 217 4.14 3.51 -4.50
N ASP A 218 4.52 4.55 -3.77
CA ASP A 218 5.84 5.20 -3.90
C ASP A 218 7.00 4.22 -3.64
N GLN A 219 6.84 3.29 -2.68
CA GLN A 219 7.84 2.26 -2.41
C GLN A 219 7.89 1.20 -3.52
N ILE A 220 6.75 0.92 -4.15
CA ILE A 220 6.70 0.00 -5.29
C ILE A 220 7.41 0.61 -6.49
N GLU A 221 7.17 1.90 -6.77
CA GLU A 221 7.85 2.65 -7.83
C GLU A 221 9.36 2.76 -7.58
N GLU A 222 9.80 2.99 -6.33
CA GLU A 222 11.24 3.08 -6.01
C GLU A 222 11.97 1.73 -6.11
N LEU A 223 11.34 0.64 -5.64
CA LEU A 223 12.04 -0.63 -5.41
C LEU A 223 11.84 -1.67 -6.52
N CYS A 224 10.76 -1.61 -7.31
CA CYS A 224 10.36 -2.72 -8.16
C CYS A 224 10.71 -2.51 -9.64
N ASP A 225 11.31 -3.52 -10.26
CA ASP A 225 11.62 -3.52 -11.71
C ASP A 225 10.37 -3.79 -12.56
N ARG A 226 9.43 -4.55 -12.00
CA ARG A 226 8.22 -5.06 -12.65
C ARG A 226 7.12 -5.16 -11.60
N VAL A 227 5.88 -4.88 -11.99
CA VAL A 227 4.75 -4.87 -11.08
C VAL A 227 3.60 -5.68 -11.68
N ILE A 228 3.04 -6.55 -10.83
CA ILE A 228 1.89 -7.39 -11.09
C ILE A 228 0.69 -6.79 -10.37
N LEU A 229 -0.34 -6.42 -11.12
CA LEU A 229 -1.61 -5.94 -10.61
C LEU A 229 -2.62 -7.09 -10.58
N MET A 230 -3.11 -7.41 -9.38
CA MET A 230 -4.16 -8.39 -9.16
C MET A 230 -5.53 -7.71 -9.07
N ASP A 231 -6.51 -8.24 -9.80
CA ASP A 231 -7.93 -7.91 -9.66
C ASP A 231 -8.76 -9.20 -9.57
N LYS A 232 -9.59 -9.33 -8.54
CA LYS A 232 -10.54 -10.45 -8.36
C LYS A 232 -9.95 -11.84 -8.65
N GLY A 233 -8.71 -12.08 -8.21
CA GLY A 233 -8.01 -13.35 -8.34
C GLY A 233 -7.34 -13.60 -9.69
N ARG A 234 -7.27 -12.60 -10.58
CA ARG A 234 -6.61 -12.66 -11.89
C ARG A 234 -5.51 -11.62 -11.98
N VAL A 235 -4.52 -11.87 -12.85
CA VAL A 235 -3.54 -10.85 -13.25
C VAL A 235 -4.22 -9.89 -14.21
N ALA A 236 -4.43 -8.66 -13.78
CA ALA A 236 -5.04 -7.60 -14.59
C ALA A 236 -3.99 -6.83 -15.38
N PHE A 237 -2.79 -6.67 -14.82
CA PHE A 237 -1.67 -6.03 -15.51
C PHE A 237 -0.34 -6.62 -15.03
N ASP A 238 0.63 -6.61 -15.92
CA ASP A 238 1.99 -7.09 -15.70
C ASP A 238 2.95 -6.24 -16.56
N GLY A 239 3.79 -5.43 -15.92
CA GLY A 239 4.66 -4.50 -16.63
C GLY A 239 5.47 -3.59 -15.71
N LEU A 240 5.81 -2.40 -16.19
CA LEU A 240 6.56 -1.40 -15.43
C LEU A 240 5.73 -0.83 -14.27
N ALA A 241 6.41 -0.36 -13.22
CA ALA A 241 5.78 0.13 -12.00
C ALA A 241 4.80 1.29 -12.26
N ASP A 242 5.25 2.33 -12.97
CA ASP A 242 4.45 3.52 -13.27
C ASP A 242 3.13 3.15 -13.97
N ALA A 243 3.21 2.29 -14.99
CA ALA A 243 2.04 1.83 -15.74
C ALA A 243 1.12 0.95 -14.87
N ALA A 244 1.67 0.10 -14.01
CA ALA A 244 0.87 -0.73 -13.11
C ALA A 244 0.14 0.12 -12.05
N VAL A 245 0.81 1.14 -11.52
CA VAL A 245 0.23 2.11 -10.57
C VAL A 245 -0.89 2.91 -11.24
N GLU A 246 -0.69 3.34 -12.47
CA GLU A 246 -1.72 3.99 -13.29
C GLU A 246 -2.96 3.08 -13.43
N ARG A 247 -2.78 1.84 -13.89
CA ARG A 247 -3.88 0.86 -14.02
C ARG A 247 -4.55 0.54 -12.70
N PHE A 248 -3.81 0.53 -11.61
CA PHE A 248 -4.37 0.30 -10.29
C PHE A 248 -5.29 1.46 -9.87
N ARG A 249 -4.87 2.71 -10.11
CA ARG A 249 -5.69 3.90 -9.88
C ARG A 249 -6.98 3.84 -10.73
N GLU A 250 -6.88 3.49 -12.01
CA GLU A 250 -8.05 3.31 -12.89
C GLU A 250 -9.04 2.26 -12.33
N LEU A 251 -8.56 1.11 -11.87
CA LEU A 251 -9.43 0.06 -11.29
C LEU A 251 -10.12 0.50 -9.99
N LEU A 252 -9.45 1.29 -9.15
CA LEU A 252 -10.05 1.85 -7.94
C LEU A 252 -11.18 2.83 -8.27
N GLU A 253 -11.02 3.60 -9.34
CA GLU A 253 -12.03 4.51 -9.85
C GLU A 253 -13.24 3.75 -10.41
N GLU A 254 -13.02 2.73 -11.25
CA GLU A 254 -14.08 1.89 -11.83
C GLU A 254 -14.91 1.15 -10.77
N GLY A 255 -14.28 0.63 -9.71
CA GLY A 255 -14.96 -0.05 -8.61
C GLY A 255 -15.81 0.86 -7.72
N SER A 256 -15.57 2.18 -7.77
CA SER A 256 -16.25 3.18 -6.94
C SER A 256 -17.49 3.79 -7.60
N GLY A 257 -17.88 3.33 -8.80
CA GLY A 257 -19.01 3.88 -9.55
C GLY A 257 -18.79 5.32 -10.02
N LYS A 258 -17.54 5.77 -10.06
CA LYS A 258 -17.14 7.12 -10.49
C LYS A 258 -16.50 7.04 -11.88
N VAL A 259 -16.99 7.89 -12.77
CA VAL A 259 -16.47 8.05 -14.14
C VAL A 259 -15.01 8.52 -14.06
N ALA A 260 -14.16 7.81 -14.80
CA ALA A 260 -12.70 7.85 -14.78
C ALA A 260 -12.06 9.25 -14.85
N ALA A 261 -10.88 9.39 -14.23
CA ALA A 261 -9.89 10.40 -14.57
C ALA A 261 -8.50 9.75 -14.68
N ARG A 262 -8.07 9.46 -15.92
CA ARG A 262 -6.78 8.85 -16.25
C ARG A 262 -5.59 9.76 -15.90
N PRO A 263 -4.43 9.24 -15.47
CA PRO A 263 -3.19 10.02 -15.33
C PRO A 263 -2.31 9.95 -16.60
N ASP A 264 -2.24 11.08 -17.32
CA ASP A 264 -1.21 11.47 -18.31
C ASP A 264 -1.06 10.64 -19.62
N GLN A 265 -1.97 10.74 -20.60
CA GLN A 265 -2.23 11.95 -21.38
C GLN A 265 -3.73 12.29 -21.40
N VAL A 266 -4.25 12.81 -20.29
CA VAL A 266 -5.36 13.74 -20.46
C VAL A 266 -4.75 15.02 -20.97
N LEU A 267 -5.12 15.44 -22.18
CA LEU A 267 -5.01 16.85 -22.57
C LEU A 267 -5.62 17.65 -21.42
N ARG A 268 -4.82 18.16 -20.48
CA ARG A 268 -5.36 18.84 -19.28
C ARG A 268 -6.28 19.94 -19.80
N ALA A 269 -7.55 19.92 -19.41
CA ALA A 269 -8.50 20.96 -19.81
C ALA A 269 -8.47 22.11 -18.81
N ALA A 270 -8.00 21.86 -17.58
CA ALA A 270 -7.62 22.88 -16.63
C ALA A 270 -6.50 22.40 -15.70
N GLU A 271 -5.81 23.35 -15.09
CA GLU A 271 -4.76 23.14 -14.09
C GLU A 271 -5.02 24.00 -12.86
N ILE A 272 -4.63 23.52 -11.68
CA ILE A 272 -4.61 24.30 -10.44
C ILE A 272 -3.27 25.02 -10.40
N VAL A 273 -3.30 26.35 -10.44
CA VAL A 273 -2.13 27.22 -10.49
C VAL A 273 -1.61 27.54 -9.09
N SER A 274 -2.51 27.77 -8.13
CA SER A 274 -2.14 28.08 -6.75
C SER A 274 -3.25 27.73 -5.76
N VAL A 275 -2.85 27.52 -4.52
CA VAL A 275 -3.72 27.41 -3.35
C VAL A 275 -3.19 28.40 -2.31
N GLU A 276 -4.07 29.19 -1.71
CA GLU A 276 -3.73 30.17 -0.69
C GLU A 276 -4.70 30.07 0.48
N VAL A 277 -4.18 30.25 1.70
CA VAL A 277 -5.00 30.46 2.90
C VAL A 277 -5.07 31.96 3.15
N ARG A 278 -6.29 32.49 3.27
CA ARG A 278 -6.58 33.91 3.49
C ARG A 278 -7.36 34.12 4.77
N GLY A 279 -7.02 35.18 5.49
CA GLY A 279 -7.75 35.62 6.68
C GLY A 279 -9.11 36.23 6.33
N ALA A 280 -9.86 36.64 7.35
CA ALA A 280 -11.14 37.33 7.17
C ALA A 280 -11.01 38.69 6.45
N ASP A 281 -9.83 39.30 6.49
CA ASP A 281 -9.46 40.53 5.78
C ASP A 281 -9.10 40.31 4.30
N GLY A 282 -9.01 39.05 3.86
CA GLY A 282 -8.66 38.66 2.50
C GLY A 282 -7.15 38.59 2.23
N GLU A 283 -6.31 38.90 3.22
CA GLU A 283 -4.86 38.80 3.09
C GLU A 283 -4.37 37.37 3.32
N ARG A 284 -3.22 37.02 2.72
CA ARG A 284 -2.63 35.69 2.90
C ARG A 284 -2.12 35.52 4.33
N VAL A 285 -2.51 34.43 4.97
CA VAL A 285 -2.13 34.10 6.35
C VAL A 285 -1.42 32.76 6.42
N GLY A 286 -0.38 32.69 7.27
CA GLY A 286 0.31 31.45 7.63
C GLY A 286 0.01 30.97 9.05
N ASP A 287 -0.62 31.81 9.86
CA ASP A 287 -0.94 31.56 11.26
C ASP A 287 -2.41 31.90 11.51
N LEU A 288 -3.13 31.01 12.17
CA LEU A 288 -4.53 31.16 12.56
C LEU A 288 -4.71 30.84 14.05
N GLN A 289 -5.74 31.39 14.69
CA GLN A 289 -6.15 30.97 16.03
C GLN A 289 -7.21 29.85 15.96
N THR A 290 -7.26 28.97 16.96
CA THR A 290 -8.32 27.95 17.07
C THR A 290 -9.72 28.60 17.01
N GLY A 291 -10.54 28.15 16.05
CA GLY A 291 -11.90 28.66 15.82
C GLY A 291 -11.99 29.92 14.96
N GLU A 292 -10.86 30.46 14.50
CA GLU A 292 -10.83 31.55 13.53
C GLU A 292 -11.36 31.08 12.17
N SER A 293 -12.19 31.90 11.54
CA SER A 293 -12.69 31.62 10.19
C SER A 293 -11.69 32.11 9.15
N PHE A 294 -11.49 31.33 8.11
CA PHE A 294 -10.52 31.62 7.07
C PHE A 294 -11.06 31.16 5.72
N ARG A 295 -10.35 31.52 4.67
CA ARG A 295 -10.72 31.19 3.31
C ARG A 295 -9.59 30.46 2.60
N VAL A 296 -9.95 29.42 1.87
CA VAL A 296 -9.05 28.77 0.91
C VAL A 296 -9.34 29.32 -0.48
N ALA A 297 -8.38 30.00 -1.08
CA ALA A 297 -8.47 30.50 -2.45
C ALA A 297 -7.71 29.55 -3.38
N VAL A 298 -8.41 28.92 -4.32
CA VAL A 298 -7.81 28.01 -5.29
C VAL A 298 -7.89 28.64 -6.69
N THR A 299 -6.74 28.91 -7.28
CA THR A 299 -6.66 29.48 -8.63
C THR A 299 -6.54 28.36 -9.65
N VAL A 300 -7.43 28.37 -10.64
CA VAL A 300 -7.53 27.37 -11.70
C VAL A 300 -7.40 28.07 -13.05
N ARG A 301 -6.59 27.50 -13.95
CA ARG A 301 -6.46 27.96 -15.34
C ARG A 301 -7.03 26.93 -16.30
N GLY A 302 -7.92 27.37 -17.18
CA GLY A 302 -8.42 26.59 -18.30
C GLY A 302 -7.35 26.47 -19.37
N LEU A 303 -7.01 25.25 -19.73
CA LEU A 303 -6.14 24.92 -20.85
C LEU A 303 -6.97 24.57 -22.09
N ARG A 304 -8.23 24.17 -21.91
CA ARG A 304 -9.26 23.94 -22.93
C ARG A 304 -10.63 24.26 -22.31
N ARG A 305 -11.70 24.31 -23.11
CA ARG A 305 -13.05 24.60 -22.60
C ARG A 305 -13.57 23.46 -21.72
N LEU A 306 -14.02 23.78 -20.50
CA LEU A 306 -14.75 22.91 -19.58
C LEU A 306 -16.13 23.50 -19.29
N ASP A 307 -17.18 22.82 -19.74
CA ASP A 307 -18.56 23.27 -19.53
C ASP A 307 -19.06 22.96 -18.11
N GLU A 308 -18.64 21.84 -17.55
CA GLU A 308 -18.94 21.41 -16.18
C GLU A 308 -17.68 20.85 -15.51
N TRP A 309 -17.39 21.31 -14.29
CA TRP A 309 -16.26 20.86 -13.48
C TRP A 309 -16.58 20.99 -11.98
N ALA A 310 -15.79 20.31 -11.15
CA ALA A 310 -15.87 20.34 -9.72
C ALA A 310 -14.50 20.62 -9.11
N LEU A 311 -14.52 21.32 -7.98
CA LEU A 311 -13.35 21.60 -7.17
C LEU A 311 -13.53 20.97 -5.79
N GLY A 312 -12.53 20.24 -5.34
CA GLY A 312 -12.43 19.78 -3.96
C GLY A 312 -11.18 20.29 -3.28
N PHE A 313 -11.21 20.24 -1.95
CA PHE A 313 -10.05 20.51 -1.12
C PHE A 313 -10.02 19.54 0.06
N SER A 314 -8.81 19.32 0.59
CA SER A 314 -8.61 18.69 1.88
C SER A 314 -7.60 19.47 2.70
N ILE A 315 -7.71 19.32 4.02
CA ILE A 315 -6.76 19.83 5.00
C ILE A 315 -6.29 18.65 5.83
N ASP A 316 -4.99 18.40 5.79
CA ASP A 316 -4.35 17.29 6.48
C ASP A 316 -3.42 17.82 7.58
N THR A 317 -3.23 17.05 8.63
CA THR A 317 -2.20 17.35 9.64
C THR A 317 -0.79 17.16 9.04
N ALA A 318 0.24 17.69 9.71
CA ALA A 318 1.64 17.40 9.35
C ALA A 318 1.99 15.89 9.31
N SER A 319 1.22 15.04 9.99
CA SER A 319 1.36 13.57 9.97
C SER A 319 0.54 12.88 8.87
N GLY A 320 -0.09 13.63 7.96
CA GLY A 320 -0.88 13.11 6.85
C GLY A 320 -2.27 12.58 7.23
N VAL A 321 -2.78 12.91 8.42
CA VAL A 321 -4.12 12.53 8.85
C VAL A 321 -5.12 13.57 8.35
N LEU A 322 -6.18 13.12 7.68
CA LEU A 322 -7.23 14.00 7.18
C LEU A 322 -7.96 14.72 8.33
N ALA A 323 -7.95 16.05 8.32
CA ALA A 323 -8.63 16.88 9.31
C ALA A 323 -9.98 17.42 8.79
N LEU A 324 -10.04 17.85 7.53
CA LEU A 324 -11.24 18.36 6.86
C LEU A 324 -11.18 18.09 5.35
N ALA A 325 -12.28 17.72 4.71
CA ALA A 325 -12.40 17.69 3.25
C ALA A 325 -13.80 18.10 2.81
N SER A 326 -13.90 18.74 1.64
CA SER A 326 -15.17 18.99 0.98
C SER A 326 -14.96 19.21 -0.53
N ASN A 327 -16.05 19.29 -1.28
CA ASN A 327 -16.02 19.62 -2.70
C ASN A 327 -17.35 20.27 -3.14
N THR A 328 -17.31 20.91 -4.30
CA THR A 328 -18.49 21.60 -4.88
C THR A 328 -19.67 20.64 -5.06
N SER A 329 -19.43 19.39 -5.49
CA SER A 329 -20.50 18.39 -5.67
C SER A 329 -21.20 17.98 -4.37
N MET A 330 -20.45 17.84 -3.27
CA MET A 330 -20.96 17.46 -1.96
C MET A 330 -21.85 18.55 -1.36
N LEU A 331 -21.54 19.82 -1.64
CA LEU A 331 -22.30 20.97 -1.17
C LEU A 331 -23.34 21.47 -2.18
N GLY A 332 -23.50 20.80 -3.33
CA GLY A 332 -24.40 21.23 -4.40
C GLY A 332 -24.05 22.59 -5.00
N ALA A 333 -22.80 23.04 -4.84
CA ALA A 333 -22.31 24.28 -5.44
C ALA A 333 -21.96 24.05 -6.91
N THR A 334 -22.24 25.04 -7.75
CA THR A 334 -21.90 25.01 -9.18
C THR A 334 -20.85 26.06 -9.47
N VAL A 335 -19.85 25.69 -10.27
CA VAL A 335 -18.81 26.59 -10.75
C VAL A 335 -19.08 26.92 -12.22
N PRO A 336 -18.83 28.16 -12.68
CA PRO A 336 -19.09 28.55 -14.05
C PRO A 336 -18.19 27.80 -15.04
N PRO A 337 -18.61 27.60 -16.30
CA PRO A 337 -17.77 27.04 -17.35
C PRO A 337 -16.43 27.77 -17.45
N LEU A 338 -15.35 27.02 -17.65
CA LEU A 338 -13.99 27.56 -17.74
C LEU A 338 -13.50 27.49 -19.19
N ARG A 339 -13.10 28.63 -19.77
CA ARG A 339 -12.63 28.70 -21.16
C ARG A 339 -11.13 28.45 -21.27
N GLU A 340 -10.69 28.10 -22.47
CA GLU A 340 -9.27 28.03 -22.80
C GLU A 340 -8.57 29.37 -22.55
N GLY A 341 -7.48 29.35 -21.78
CA GLY A 341 -6.71 30.52 -21.34
C GLY A 341 -7.31 31.32 -20.18
N GLU A 342 -8.55 31.04 -19.78
CA GLU A 342 -9.21 31.73 -18.66
C GLU A 342 -8.61 31.28 -17.33
N THR A 343 -8.48 32.21 -16.39
CA THR A 343 -8.05 31.91 -15.02
C THR A 343 -9.14 32.36 -14.06
N VAL A 344 -9.61 31.45 -13.21
CA VAL A 344 -10.64 31.70 -12.19
C VAL A 344 -10.08 31.36 -10.81
N THR A 345 -10.43 32.15 -9.81
CA THR A 345 -10.13 31.82 -8.41
C THR A 345 -11.43 31.45 -7.73
N VAL A 346 -11.51 30.24 -7.19
CA VAL A 346 -12.64 29.77 -6.40
C VAL A 346 -12.31 30.00 -4.94
N GLU A 347 -13.22 30.65 -4.23
CA GLU A 347 -13.04 31.00 -2.83
C GLU A 347 -13.89 30.09 -1.94
N ILE A 348 -13.25 29.45 -0.96
CA ILE A 348 -13.88 28.48 -0.07
C ILE A 348 -13.84 29.06 1.35
N ASP A 349 -14.96 29.55 1.85
CA ASP A 349 -15.07 29.96 3.24
C ASP A 349 -15.12 28.71 4.14
N VAL A 350 -14.25 28.70 5.15
CA VAL A 350 -14.20 27.69 6.20
C VAL A 350 -14.50 28.41 7.52
N ASP A 351 -15.74 28.29 7.96
CA ASP A 351 -16.25 28.92 9.17
C ASP A 351 -16.37 27.89 10.30
N SER A 352 -16.22 28.36 11.55
CA SER A 352 -16.39 27.54 12.77
C SER A 352 -15.53 26.27 12.84
N ALA A 353 -14.38 26.26 12.15
CA ALA A 353 -13.45 25.13 12.19
C ALA A 353 -12.54 25.20 13.42
N HIS A 354 -12.74 24.30 14.37
CA HIS A 354 -11.98 24.26 15.63
C HIS A 354 -10.73 23.38 15.53
N PHE A 355 -9.86 23.67 14.56
CA PHE A 355 -8.59 22.95 14.42
C PHE A 355 -7.76 23.01 15.72
N ASN A 356 -7.16 21.87 16.05
CA ASN A 356 -6.25 21.78 17.17
C ASN A 356 -4.95 22.53 16.87
N PRO A 357 -4.21 22.96 17.90
CA PRO A 357 -2.90 23.56 17.69
C PRO A 357 -1.95 22.63 16.92
N GLY A 358 -1.33 23.12 15.85
CA GLY A 358 -0.46 22.32 14.99
C GLY A 358 -0.38 22.85 13.56
N SER A 359 0.47 22.23 12.76
CA SER A 359 0.68 22.56 11.34
C SER A 359 -0.22 21.73 10.44
N TYR A 360 -0.77 22.38 9.42
CA TYR A 360 -1.74 21.81 8.49
C TYR A 360 -1.38 22.15 7.04
N TRP A 361 -1.70 21.22 6.15
CA TRP A 361 -1.48 21.33 4.71
C TRP A 361 -2.81 21.35 3.97
N VAL A 362 -2.96 22.28 3.04
CA VAL A 362 -4.13 22.37 2.16
C VAL A 362 -3.80 21.71 0.82
N ASN A 363 -4.61 20.74 0.44
CA ASN A 363 -4.59 20.11 -0.88
C ASN A 363 -5.82 20.57 -1.66
N ALA A 364 -5.69 20.71 -2.98
CA ALA A 364 -6.81 20.98 -3.87
C ALA A 364 -6.83 19.96 -5.01
N ASN A 365 -8.03 19.55 -5.42
CA ASN A 365 -8.24 18.73 -6.59
C ASN A 365 -9.33 19.33 -7.48
N LEU A 366 -9.13 19.16 -8.78
CA LEU A 366 -10.05 19.57 -9.83
C LEU A 366 -10.43 18.34 -10.61
N HIS A 367 -11.72 18.22 -10.90
CA HIS A 367 -12.27 17.19 -11.76
C HIS A 367 -13.19 17.83 -12.80
N GLY A 368 -12.89 17.68 -14.08
CA GLY A 368 -13.84 17.96 -15.15
C GLY A 368 -14.98 16.96 -15.09
N ILE A 369 -16.22 17.45 -15.04
CA ILE A 369 -17.43 16.60 -15.11
C ILE A 369 -17.80 16.41 -16.59
N SER A 370 -17.71 17.49 -17.36
CA SER A 370 -17.96 17.52 -18.81
C SER A 370 -16.86 16.86 -19.66
N GLU A 371 -15.63 16.83 -19.16
CA GLU A 371 -14.50 16.12 -19.76
C GLU A 371 -13.80 15.30 -18.68
N SER A 372 -13.40 14.06 -19.00
CA SER A 372 -12.62 13.17 -18.10
C SER A 372 -11.20 13.72 -17.90
N THR A 373 -11.06 14.76 -17.07
CA THR A 373 -9.78 15.40 -16.72
C THR A 373 -9.70 15.63 -15.22
N SER A 374 -8.53 15.40 -14.64
CA SER A 374 -8.25 15.75 -13.26
C SER A 374 -6.90 16.44 -13.12
N HIS A 375 -6.80 17.31 -12.13
CA HIS A 375 -5.55 17.90 -11.70
C HIS A 375 -5.59 18.08 -10.18
N ALA A 376 -4.53 17.71 -9.49
CA ALA A 376 -4.42 17.90 -8.05
C ALA A 376 -3.13 18.66 -7.72
N LEU A 377 -3.22 19.55 -6.74
CA LEU A 377 -2.07 20.19 -6.11
C LEU A 377 -2.04 19.77 -4.65
N THR A 378 -1.08 18.91 -4.31
CA THR A 378 -0.82 18.47 -2.94
C THR A 378 0.08 19.48 -2.23
N GLN A 379 -0.14 19.69 -0.93
CA GLN A 379 0.61 20.65 -0.11
C GLN A 379 0.67 22.06 -0.73
N GLY A 380 -0.45 22.49 -1.35
CA GLY A 380 -0.51 23.76 -2.08
C GLY A 380 -0.41 24.99 -1.18
N ALA A 381 -0.79 24.87 0.10
CA ALA A 381 -0.57 25.88 1.12
C ALA A 381 -0.34 25.24 2.49
N GLU A 382 0.38 25.94 3.36
CA GLU A 382 0.61 25.58 4.76
C GLU A 382 0.02 26.67 5.67
N PHE A 383 -0.56 26.26 6.80
CA PHE A 383 -0.87 27.17 7.90
C PHE A 383 -0.68 26.48 9.25
N THR A 384 -0.40 27.28 10.28
CA THR A 384 -0.26 26.81 11.66
C THR A 384 -1.40 27.37 12.50
N VAL A 385 -2.03 26.49 13.29
CA VAL A 385 -3.06 26.89 14.24
C VAL A 385 -2.45 27.01 15.63
N HIS A 386 -2.71 28.12 16.29
CA HIS A 386 -2.29 28.41 17.66
C HIS A 386 -3.48 28.44 18.62
N GLY A 387 -3.23 28.14 19.90
CA GLY A 387 -4.25 28.19 20.93
C GLY A 387 -4.15 27.06 21.95
N ARG A 388 -5.25 26.80 22.65
CA ARG A 388 -5.41 25.63 23.54
C ARG A 388 -6.59 24.82 23.05
N SER A 389 -6.42 23.50 23.00
CA SER A 389 -7.52 22.56 22.75
C SER A 389 -7.52 21.49 23.83
N ASP A 390 -8.73 21.13 24.25
CA ASP A 390 -8.98 20.11 25.27
C ASP A 390 -9.44 18.78 24.62
N SER A 391 -9.29 18.65 23.29
CA SER A 391 -9.82 17.52 22.50
C SER A 391 -8.90 17.12 21.33
N LEU A 392 -9.06 15.90 20.80
CA LEU A 392 -8.28 15.36 19.67
C LEU A 392 -9.20 14.65 18.67
N GLY A 393 -9.10 14.97 17.37
CA GLY A 393 -9.86 14.31 16.31
C GLY A 393 -10.16 15.19 15.10
N SER A 394 -11.00 14.70 14.19
CA SER A 394 -11.54 15.47 13.06
C SER A 394 -12.49 16.56 13.54
N VAL A 395 -12.48 17.73 12.88
CA VAL A 395 -13.28 18.88 13.28
C VAL A 395 -14.45 19.08 12.31
N PRO A 396 -15.69 19.30 12.79
CA PRO A 396 -16.73 19.82 11.92
C PRO A 396 -16.38 21.26 11.52
N ALA A 397 -16.76 21.65 10.31
CA ALA A 397 -16.64 23.01 9.81
C ALA A 397 -17.84 23.33 8.91
N GLU A 398 -18.26 24.58 8.90
CA GLU A 398 -19.18 25.09 7.89
C GLU A 398 -18.37 25.52 6.68
N VAL A 399 -18.64 24.91 5.52
CA VAL A 399 -17.89 25.14 4.30
C VAL A 399 -18.81 25.74 3.23
N ARG A 400 -18.37 26.80 2.55
CA ARG A 400 -19.12 27.43 1.46
C ARG A 400 -18.21 27.79 0.30
N PHE A 401 -18.59 27.42 -0.93
CA PHE A 401 -17.90 27.82 -2.15
C PHE A 401 -18.52 29.11 -2.71
N ARG A 402 -17.67 30.03 -3.17
CA ARG A 402 -18.04 31.29 -3.83
C ARG A 402 -17.41 31.41 -5.21
#